data_AF-A0A447T7D5-F1
#
_entry.id   AF-A0A447T7D5-F1
#
_cell.length_a   1.000
_cell.length_b   1.000
_cell.length_c   1.000
_cell.angle_alpha   90.00
_cell.angle_beta   90.00
_cell.angle_gamma   90.00
#
_symmetry.space_group_name_H-M   'P 1'
#
loop_
_entity.id
_entity.type
_entity.pdbx_description
1 polymer ?
#
loop_
_entity_poly.entity_id
_entity_poly.type
_entity_poly.pdbx_seq_one_letter_code
_entity_poly.pdbx_strand_id
1 'polypeptide(L)' 'MAEVPITLRLTGTYNDLAAFVNDVAQLSRIVTIGEISLTPTGGNRLTMDATARTYRALEPGERMSVQAQK' A
#
# COMPACT_ATOMS: atom_id res chain seq x y z
N MET A 1 8.67 10.36 11.30
CA MET A 1 8.37 8.99 10.84
C MET A 1 8.65 8.98 9.36
N ALA A 2 9.30 7.95 8.82
CA ALA A 2 9.48 7.82 7.38
C ALA A 2 8.43 6.86 6.84
N GLU A 3 7.78 7.26 5.75
CA GLU A 3 6.92 6.38 4.98
C GLU A 3 7.74 5.65 3.92
N VAL A 4 7.45 4.37 3.72
CA VAL A 4 8.02 3.57 2.63
C VAL A 4 6.85 3.14 1.74
N PRO A 5 6.67 3.81 0.57
CA PRO A 5 5.63 3.46 -0.38
C PRO A 5 6.02 2.22 -1.20
N ILE A 6 5.07 1.32 -1.40
CA ILE A 6 5.20 0.10 -2.19
C ILE A 6 4.05 0.09 -3.19
N THR A 7 4.37 0.03 -4.48
CA THR A 7 3.36 -0.12 -5.53
C THR A 7 2.92 -1.57 -5.65
N LEU A 8 1.61 -1.79 -5.74
CA LEU A 8 0.96 -3.07 -5.83
C LEU A 8 0.21 -3.14 -7.16
N ARG A 9 0.34 -4.27 -7.88
CA ARG A 9 -0.51 -4.60 -9.02
C ARG A 9 -0.98 -6.04 -8.91
N LEU A 10 -2.29 -6.24 -8.78
CA LEU A 10 -2.93 -7.52 -8.51
C LEU A 10 -4.04 -7.76 -9.55
N THR A 11 -4.28 -9.01 -9.94
CA THR A 11 -5.39 -9.34 -10.87
C THR A 11 -6.21 -10.50 -10.31
N GLY A 12 -7.50 -10.27 -10.08
CA GLY A 12 -8.39 -11.25 -9.47
C GLY A 12 -9.86 -10.90 -9.67
N THR A 13 -10.76 -11.65 -9.02
CA THR A 13 -12.15 -11.21 -8.91
C THR A 13 -12.26 -10.10 -7.87
N TYR A 14 -13.39 -9.37 -7.85
CA TYR A 14 -13.63 -8.36 -6.81
C TYR A 14 -13.49 -8.93 -5.40
N ASN A 15 -14.02 -10.15 -5.17
CA ASN A 15 -13.95 -10.80 -3.87
C ASN A 15 -12.52 -11.18 -3.47
N ASP A 16 -11.71 -11.66 -4.41
CA ASP A 16 -10.31 -12.01 -4.12
C ASP A 16 -9.50 -10.76 -3.74
N LEU A 17 -9.73 -9.65 -4.45
CA LEU A 17 -9.08 -8.38 -4.16
C LEU A 17 -9.51 -7.82 -2.80
N ALA A 18 -10.80 -7.93 -2.46
CA ALA A 18 -11.31 -7.54 -1.15
C ALA A 18 -10.74 -8.40 -0.02
N ALA A 19 -10.62 -9.73 -0.24
CA ALA A 19 -10.00 -10.64 0.71
C ALA A 19 -8.52 -10.27 0.95
N PHE A 20 -7.77 -9.97 -0.11
CA PHE A 20 -6.39 -9.49 0.03
C PHE A 20 -6.29 -8.22 0.88
N VAL A 21 -7.14 -7.22 0.63
CA VAL A 21 -7.14 -5.97 1.42
C VAL A 21 -7.49 -6.25 2.88
N ASN A 22 -8.44 -7.14 3.15
CA ASN A 22 -8.81 -7.56 4.50
C ASN A 22 -7.63 -8.24 5.23
N ASP A 23 -6.91 -9.14 4.56
CA ASP A 23 -5.74 -9.80 5.15
C ASP A 23 -4.63 -8.80 5.49
N VAL A 24 -4.40 -7.79 4.63
CA VAL A 24 -3.45 -6.70 4.92
C VAL A 24 -3.90 -5.87 6.13
N ALA A 25 -5.20 -5.60 6.26
CA ALA A 25 -5.75 -4.85 7.39
C ALA A 25 -5.62 -5.59 8.74
N GLN A 26 -5.47 -6.92 8.72
CA GLN A 26 -5.28 -7.74 9.92
C GLN A 26 -3.81 -7.85 10.38
N LEU A 27 -2.86 -7.29 9.63
CA LEU A 27 -1.46 -7.34 10.02
C LEU A 27 -1.21 -6.55 11.31
N SER A 28 -0.33 -7.08 12.17
CA SER A 28 0.07 -6.43 13.43
C SER A 28 1.05 -5.26 13.24
N ARG A 29 0.79 -4.40 12.24
CA ARG A 29 1.59 -3.23 11.89
C ARG A 29 0.74 -2.19 11.17
N ILE A 30 1.19 -0.93 11.18
CA ILE A 30 0.49 0.15 10.49
C ILE A 30 0.78 0.06 8.98
N VAL A 31 -0.25 -0.23 8.20
CA VAL A 31 -0.22 -0.19 6.73
C VAL A 31 -1.39 0.64 6.25
N THR A 32 -1.13 1.59 5.36
CA THR A 32 -2.17 2.34 4.67
C THR A 32 -2.18 1.92 3.21
N ILE A 33 -3.28 1.37 2.71
CA ILE A 33 -3.47 1.14 1.28
C ILE A 33 -4.25 2.35 0.74
N GLY A 34 -3.72 3.00 -0.28
CA GLY A 34 -4.35 4.14 -0.95
C GLY A 34 -4.13 4.12 -2.45
N GLU A 35 -4.66 5.14 -3.13
CA GLU A 35 -4.50 5.31 -4.59
C GLU A 35 -4.98 4.10 -5.38
N ILE A 36 -6.07 3.47 -4.92
CA ILE A 36 -6.61 2.27 -5.53
C ILE A 36 -7.29 2.61 -6.86
N SER A 37 -6.86 1.95 -7.93
CA SER A 37 -7.48 1.96 -9.24
C SER A 37 -7.87 0.53 -9.62
N LEU A 38 -9.12 0.33 -10.04
CA LEU A 38 -9.65 -0.96 -10.49
C LEU A 38 -10.00 -0.87 -11.98
N THR A 39 -9.33 -1.67 -12.79
CA THR A 39 -9.58 -1.74 -14.24
C THR A 39 -10.12 -3.11 -14.63
N PRO A 40 -11.30 -3.21 -15.28
CA PRO A 40 -11.80 -4.45 -15.84
C PRO A 40 -10.85 -5.01 -16.90
N THR A 41 -10.53 -6.31 -16.81
CA THR A 41 -9.68 -7.00 -17.79
C THR A 41 -10.45 -8.01 -18.65
N GLY A 42 -11.76 -8.12 -18.44
CA GLY A 42 -12.66 -9.04 -19.14
C GLY A 42 -13.24 -10.11 -18.22
N GLY A 43 -14.46 -10.55 -18.54
CA GLY A 43 -15.22 -11.46 -17.67
C GLY A 43 -15.47 -10.84 -16.30
N ASN A 44 -15.29 -11.63 -15.23
CA ASN A 44 -15.45 -11.19 -13.83
C ASN A 44 -14.11 -10.84 -13.15
N ARG A 45 -13.12 -10.38 -13.92
CA ARG A 45 -11.77 -10.07 -13.41
C ARG A 45 -11.44 -8.59 -13.48
N LEU A 46 -10.73 -8.13 -12.46
CA LEU A 46 -10.25 -6.77 -12.27
C LEU A 46 -8.75 -6.81 -12.05
N THR A 47 -8.04 -5.83 -12.60
CA THR A 47 -6.68 -5.48 -12.18
C THR A 47 -6.76 -4.32 -11.20
N MET A 48 -6.14 -4.48 -10.04
CA MET A 48 -6.00 -3.47 -8.99
C MET A 48 -4.58 -2.94 -9.00
N ASP A 49 -4.43 -1.64 -9.23
CA ASP A 49 -3.22 -0.88 -8.96
C ASP A 49 -3.43 -0.10 -7.67
N ALA A 50 -2.49 -0.16 -6.73
CA ALA A 50 -2.59 0.54 -5.45
C ALA A 50 -1.21 0.86 -4.86
N THR A 51 -1.17 1.78 -3.90
CA THR A 51 0.04 2.11 -3.14
C THR A 51 -0.14 1.73 -1.67
N ALA A 52 0.70 0.84 -1.17
CA ALA A 52 0.80 0.53 0.25
C ALA A 52 1.89 1.38 0.90
N ARG A 53 1.54 2.18 1.89
CA ARG A 53 2.48 2.94 2.72
C ARG A 53 2.68 2.23 4.05
N THR A 54 3.94 1.97 4.39
CA THR A 54 4.35 1.48 5.72
C THR A 54 5.12 2.56 6.46
N TYR A 55 5.11 2.53 7.79
CA TYR A 55 5.73 3.59 8.61
C TYR A 55 6.84 3.02 9.48
N ARG A 56 8.02 3.65 9.43
CA ARG A 56 9.13 3.38 10.35
C ARG A 56 9.45 4.59 11.23
N ALA A 57 9.84 4.31 12.47
CA ALA A 57 10.43 5.32 13.33
C ALA A 57 11.77 5.76 12.74
N LEU A 58 12.02 7.07 12.76
CA LEU A 58 13.31 7.63 12.35
C LEU A 58 14.19 7.75 13.60
N GLU A 59 15.39 7.21 13.54
CA GLU A 59 16.36 7.33 14.62
C GLU A 59 16.79 8.80 14.82
N PRO A 60 17.23 9.21 16.02
CA PRO A 60 17.57 10.60 16.33
C PRO A 60 18.54 11.27 15.34
N GLY A 61 19.50 10.53 14.80
CA GLY A 61 20.46 11.04 13.80
C GLY A 61 19.90 11.18 12.39
N GLU A 62 18.83 10.45 12.04
CA GLU A 62 18.26 10.43 10.70
C GLU A 62 17.23 11.57 10.49
N ARG A 63 16.74 12.20 11.57
CA ARG A 63 15.78 13.32 11.49
C ARG A 63 16.34 14.57 10.80
N MET A 64 17.66 14.73 10.79
CA MET A 64 18.32 15.91 10.20
C MET A 64 18.47 15.82 8.67
N SER A 65 18.50 14.61 8.09
CA SER A 65 18.65 14.42 6.64
C SER A 65 17.32 14.51 5.89
N VAL A 66 16.21 14.03 6.48
CA VAL A 66 14.87 14.15 5.88
C VAL A 66 14.30 15.58 5.86
N GLN A 67 14.80 16.50 6.70
CA GLN A 67 14.38 17.92 6.68
C GLN A 67 15.07 18.74 5.58
N ALA A 68 16.22 18.28 5.07
CA ALA A 68 17.02 19.03 4.09
C ALA A 68 16.58 18.83 2.62
N GLN A 69 15.59 17.96 2.36
CA GLN A 69 15.09 17.65 1.01
C GLN A 69 13.66 18.15 0.76
N LYS A 70 13.17 19.09 1.59
CA LYS A 70 11.88 19.75 1.37
C LYS A 70 12.04 21.13 0.76
#